data_AF-A0A4C1XNW6-F1
#
_entry.id   AF-A0A4C1XNW6-F1
#
_cell.length_a   1.000
_cell.length_b   1.000
_cell.length_c   1.000
_cell.angle_alpha   90.00
_cell.angle_beta   90.00
_cell.angle_gamma   90.00
#
_symmetry.space_group_name_H-M   'P 1'
#
loop_
_entity.id
_entity.type
_entity.pdbx_description
1 polymer ?
#
loop_
_entity_poly.entity_id
_entity_poly.type
_entity_poly.pdbx_seq_one_letter_code
_entity_poly.pdbx_strand_id
1 'polypeptide(L)'
;MIFNYFKFNLTVQQNLARLRTAFNDEAPCKTTIYNWFAEINRGRVNLSDEFRDGRPSTAVNIKTIGAVCHMIETDRHVTGHETRLSLGIGMSRIQSILHKHLTMKKLCARWISHNLTDAQKTDRVISVQCHAYQIEGRGVKFGVGHSNG
;
A
#
# COMPACT_ATOMS: atom_id res chain seq x y z
N MET A 1 -12.18 -29.23 -13.87
CA MET A 1 -12.26 -30.67 -14.21
C MET A 1 -13.21 -31.44 -13.29
N ILE A 2 -12.98 -31.54 -11.97
CA ILE A 2 -13.87 -32.26 -11.03
C ILE A 2 -15.33 -31.76 -11.12
N PHE A 3 -15.52 -30.44 -11.09
CA PHE A 3 -16.84 -29.81 -11.21
C PHE A 3 -17.58 -30.13 -12.52
N ASN A 4 -16.86 -30.23 -13.64
CA ASN A 4 -17.47 -30.57 -14.93
C ASN A 4 -17.97 -32.01 -14.93
N TYR A 5 -17.17 -32.95 -14.42
CA TYR A 5 -17.58 -34.35 -14.29
C TYR A 5 -18.74 -34.53 -13.28
N PHE A 6 -18.80 -33.71 -12.23
CA PHE A 6 -19.97 -33.63 -11.36
C PHE A 6 -21.21 -33.16 -12.13
N LYS A 7 -21.10 -32.11 -12.95
CA LYS A 7 -22.20 -31.63 -13.81
C LYS A 7 -22.70 -32.68 -14.80
N PHE A 8 -21.85 -33.62 -15.21
CA PHE A 8 -22.24 -34.78 -16.04
C PHE A 8 -22.83 -35.95 -15.22
N ASN A 9 -23.19 -35.74 -13.95
CA ASN A 9 -23.75 -36.76 -13.05
C ASN A 9 -22.87 -38.01 -12.88
N LEU A 10 -21.55 -37.88 -13.01
CA LEU A 10 -20.62 -38.98 -12.78
C LEU A 10 -20.44 -39.23 -11.29
N THR A 11 -20.38 -40.50 -10.92
CA THR A 11 -20.03 -40.91 -9.54
C THR A 11 -18.58 -40.54 -9.21
N VAL A 12 -18.26 -40.41 -7.91
CA VAL A 12 -16.91 -40.12 -7.43
C VAL A 12 -15.89 -41.15 -7.95
N GLN A 13 -16.26 -42.42 -8.02
CA GLN A 13 -15.38 -43.50 -8.52
C GLN A 13 -15.06 -43.35 -10.01
N GLN A 14 -16.07 -43.02 -10.82
CA GLN A 14 -15.87 -42.78 -12.26
C GLN A 14 -15.01 -41.54 -12.50
N ASN A 15 -15.18 -40.50 -11.68
CA ASN A 15 -14.37 -39.29 -11.74
C ASN A 15 -12.91 -39.59 -11.40
N LEU A 16 -12.66 -40.34 -10.33
CA LEU A 16 -11.33 -40.82 -9.95
C LEU A 16 -10.64 -41.60 -11.07
N ALA A 17 -11.34 -42.55 -11.68
CA ALA A 17 -10.79 -43.34 -12.77
C ALA A 17 -10.41 -42.45 -13.96
N ARG A 18 -11.31 -41.55 -14.37
CA ARG A 18 -11.06 -40.63 -15.49
C ARG A 18 -9.93 -39.64 -15.23
N LEU A 19 -9.83 -39.09 -14.02
CA LEU A 19 -8.74 -38.19 -13.66
C LEU A 19 -7.39 -38.91 -13.64
N ARG A 20 -7.35 -40.15 -13.13
CA ARG A 20 -6.13 -40.96 -13.16
C ARG A 20 -5.72 -41.32 -14.59
N THR A 21 -6.66 -41.68 -15.46
CA THR A 21 -6.37 -41.95 -16.88
C THR A 21 -5.89 -40.71 -17.63
N ALA A 22 -6.44 -39.53 -17.32
CA ALA A 22 -6.09 -38.29 -18.02
C ALA A 22 -4.78 -37.66 -17.54
N PHE A 23 -4.46 -37.74 -16.24
CA PHE A 23 -3.36 -37.00 -15.62
C PHE A 23 -2.30 -37.87 -14.95
N ASN A 24 -2.48 -39.19 -14.88
CA ASN A 24 -1.57 -40.14 -14.24
C ASN A 24 -1.11 -39.66 -12.85
N ASP A 25 0.18 -39.34 -12.69
CA ASP A 25 0.80 -38.93 -11.43
C ASP A 25 0.48 -37.46 -11.05
N GLU A 26 0.06 -36.64 -12.00
CA GLU A 26 -0.39 -35.26 -11.74
C GLU A 26 -1.87 -35.20 -11.33
N ALA A 27 -2.56 -36.35 -11.27
CA ALA A 27 -3.96 -36.41 -10.87
C ALA A 27 -4.14 -35.98 -9.39
N PRO A 28 -5.19 -35.21 -9.07
CA PRO A 28 -5.52 -34.90 -7.69
C PRO A 28 -5.70 -36.17 -6.86
N CYS A 29 -5.20 -36.16 -5.62
CA CYS A 29 -5.34 -37.33 -4.75
C CYS A 29 -6.82 -37.64 -4.46
N LYS A 30 -7.09 -38.90 -4.09
CA LYS A 30 -8.45 -39.39 -3.82
C LYS A 30 -9.17 -38.47 -2.83
N THR A 31 -8.52 -38.10 -1.73
CA THR A 31 -9.08 -37.24 -0.68
C THR A 31 -9.53 -35.88 -1.21
N THR A 32 -8.73 -35.23 -2.06
CA THR A 32 -9.08 -33.95 -2.69
C THR A 32 -10.36 -34.06 -3.51
N ILE A 33 -10.53 -35.15 -4.28
CA ILE A 33 -11.71 -35.35 -5.12
C ILE A 33 -12.96 -35.56 -4.26
N TYR A 34 -12.88 -36.35 -3.18
CA TYR A 34 -14.00 -36.52 -2.24
C TYR A 34 -14.40 -35.21 -1.56
N ASN A 35 -13.41 -34.44 -1.09
CA ASN A 35 -13.66 -33.14 -0.45
C ASN A 35 -14.37 -32.19 -1.42
N TRP A 36 -13.90 -32.10 -2.67
CA TRP A 36 -14.57 -31.28 -3.69
C TRP A 36 -16.01 -31.74 -3.97
N PHE A 37 -16.28 -33.04 -4.05
CA PHE A 37 -17.65 -33.54 -4.19
C PHE A 37 -18.54 -33.17 -3.01
N ALA A 38 -18.02 -33.25 -1.78
CA ALA A 38 -18.75 -32.84 -0.58
C ALA A 38 -19.08 -31.33 -0.61
N GLU A 39 -18.11 -30.49 -0.98
CA GLU A 39 -18.32 -29.04 -1.08
C GLU A 39 -19.30 -28.66 -2.18
N ILE A 40 -19.23 -29.31 -3.34
CA ILE A 40 -20.20 -29.07 -4.43
C ILE A 40 -21.61 -29.50 -4.01
N ASN A 41 -21.75 -30.64 -3.32
CA ASN A 41 -23.04 -31.07 -2.75
C ASN A 41 -23.57 -30.13 -1.66
N ARG A 42 -22.67 -29.40 -0.96
CA ARG A 42 -23.03 -28.32 -0.01
C ARG A 42 -23.42 -27.02 -0.71
N GLY A 43 -23.41 -26.98 -2.05
CA GLY A 43 -23.81 -25.82 -2.84
C GLY A 43 -22.65 -24.91 -3.26
N ARG A 44 -21.38 -25.32 -3.07
CA ARG A 44 -20.24 -24.54 -3.57
C ARG A 44 -20.20 -24.55 -5.09
N VAL A 45 -20.41 -23.38 -5.70
CA VAL A 45 -20.31 -23.17 -7.16
C VAL A 45 -18.98 -22.50 -7.55
N ASN A 46 -18.35 -21.78 -6.61
CA ASN A 46 -17.10 -21.08 -6.86
C ASN A 46 -15.90 -22.04 -6.84
N LEU A 47 -15.13 -22.04 -7.94
CA LEU A 47 -13.91 -22.83 -8.12
C LEU A 47 -12.65 -22.11 -7.63
N SER A 48 -12.74 -20.81 -7.33
CA SER A 48 -11.63 -20.08 -6.75
C SER A 48 -11.32 -20.60 -5.34
N ASP A 49 -10.03 -20.55 -5.00
CA ASP A 49 -9.59 -20.75 -3.64
C ASP A 49 -10.28 -19.72 -2.73
N GLU A 50 -10.72 -20.20 -1.57
CA GLU A 50 -11.18 -19.30 -0.52
C GLU A 50 -10.03 -18.41 -0.07
N PHE A 51 -10.38 -17.25 0.47
CA PHE A 51 -9.41 -16.37 1.09
C PHE A 51 -8.65 -17.16 2.17
N ARG A 52 -7.37 -17.38 1.92
CA ARG A 52 -6.47 -17.99 2.90
C ARG A 52 -5.88 -16.85 3.72
N ASP A 53 -6.29 -16.75 4.99
CA ASP A 53 -5.53 -15.97 5.94
C ASP A 53 -4.12 -16.56 6.04
N GLY A 54 -3.15 -15.87 5.45
CA GLY A 54 -1.74 -16.15 5.69
C GLY A 54 -1.40 -15.88 7.16
N ARG A 55 -0.18 -16.23 7.60
CA ARG A 55 0.29 -15.84 8.93
C ARG A 55 0.13 -14.31 9.06
N PRO A 56 -0.70 -13.81 9.99
CA PRO A 56 -0.80 -12.37 10.19
C PRO A 56 0.60 -11.86 10.51
N SER A 57 0.98 -10.72 9.92
CA SER A 57 2.16 -10.00 10.36
C SER A 57 1.86 -9.39 11.73
N THR A 58 1.79 -10.22 12.77
CA THR A 58 1.56 -9.84 14.17
C THR A 58 2.70 -8.97 14.74
N ALA A 59 3.69 -8.60 13.91
CA ALA A 59 4.93 -7.96 14.34
C ALA A 59 4.92 -6.42 14.30
N VAL A 60 3.81 -5.79 13.93
CA VAL A 60 3.67 -4.32 14.03
C VAL A 60 2.79 -4.01 15.24
N ASN A 61 3.44 -3.77 16.38
CA ASN A 61 2.78 -3.37 17.62
C ASN A 61 2.36 -1.88 17.48
N ILE A 62 1.19 -1.51 18.00
CA ILE A 62 0.72 -0.12 18.08
C ILE A 62 1.79 0.77 18.72
N LYS A 63 2.50 0.26 19.75
CA LYS A 63 3.63 0.96 20.39
C LYS A 63 4.76 1.30 19.41
N THR A 64 5.12 0.35 18.55
CA THR A 64 6.16 0.57 17.53
C THR A 64 5.72 1.51 16.42
N ILE A 65 4.43 1.51 16.03
CA ILE A 65 3.91 2.50 15.08
C ILE A 65 4.01 3.91 15.69
N GLY A 66 3.54 4.07 16.93
CA GLY A 66 3.59 5.34 17.64
C GLY A 66 5.01 5.88 17.81
N ALA A 67 5.96 5.01 18.16
CA ALA A 67 7.36 5.39 18.28
C ALA A 67 7.97 5.87 16.95
N VAL A 68 7.70 5.17 15.85
CA VAL A 68 8.15 5.62 14.51
C VAL A 68 7.50 6.95 14.12
N CYS A 69 6.20 7.13 14.40
CA CYS A 69 5.50 8.39 14.13
C CYS A 69 6.14 9.56 14.90
N HIS A 70 6.38 9.36 16.20
CA HIS A 70 7.00 10.36 17.06
C HIS A 70 8.41 10.76 16.60
N MET A 71 9.22 9.80 16.15
CA MET A 71 10.55 10.10 15.60
C MET A 71 10.47 11.01 14.37
N ILE A 72 9.50 10.77 13.47
CA ILE A 72 9.31 11.55 12.23
C ILE A 72 8.74 12.94 12.52
N GLU A 73 7.85 13.04 13.51
CA GLU A 73 7.30 14.33 13.97
C GLU A 73 8.39 15.21 14.59
N THR A 74 9.33 14.60 15.31
CA THR A 74 10.47 15.28 15.92
C THR A 74 11.49 15.73 14.89
N ASP A 75 11.87 14.83 13.96
CA ASP A 75 12.73 15.16 12.83
C ASP A 75 12.21 14.54 11.53
N ARG A 76 11.79 15.42 10.62
CA ARG A 76 11.28 15.05 9.29
C ARG A 76 12.33 14.43 8.37
N HIS A 77 13.63 14.51 8.72
CA HIS A 77 14.73 13.97 7.92
C HIS A 77 15.25 12.63 8.46
N VAL A 78 14.63 12.06 9.49
CA VAL A 78 15.08 10.79 10.07
C VAL A 78 15.12 9.67 9.03
N THR A 79 16.24 8.97 8.99
CA THR A 79 16.47 7.86 8.06
C THR A 79 15.96 6.55 8.63
N GLY A 80 15.56 5.62 7.75
CA GLY A 80 15.18 4.28 8.19
C GLY A 80 16.31 3.51 8.90
N HIS A 81 17.57 3.91 8.71
CA HIS A 81 18.70 3.33 9.45
C HIS A 81 18.73 3.82 10.91
N GLU A 82 18.56 5.12 11.14
CA GLU A 82 18.47 5.69 12.49
C GLU A 82 17.24 5.14 13.23
N THR A 83 16.10 5.01 12.56
CA THR A 83 14.91 4.36 13.13
C THR A 83 15.18 2.92 13.52
N ARG A 84 15.92 2.16 12.69
CA ARG A 84 16.33 0.78 13.00
C ARG A 84 17.21 0.74 14.24
N LEU A 85 18.22 1.60 14.31
CA LEU A 85 19.15 1.63 15.44
C LEU A 85 18.44 2.03 16.74
N SER A 86 17.50 2.98 16.66
CA SER A 86 16.77 3.48 17.83
C SER A 86 15.74 2.48 18.38
N LEU A 87 15.04 1.76 17.50
CA LEU A 87 13.91 0.90 17.89
C LEU A 87 14.20 -0.60 17.79
N GLY A 88 15.33 -1.01 17.22
CA GLY A 88 15.68 -2.41 16.99
C GLY A 88 14.77 -3.11 15.97
N ILE A 89 14.10 -2.35 15.09
CA ILE A 89 13.11 -2.88 14.15
C ILE A 89 13.76 -3.15 12.78
N GLY A 90 13.49 -4.32 12.19
CA GLY A 90 13.97 -4.65 10.85
C GLY A 90 13.48 -3.69 9.76
N MET A 91 14.30 -3.47 8.73
CA MET A 91 14.03 -2.48 7.66
C MET A 91 12.71 -2.70 6.93
N SER A 92 12.37 -3.96 6.65
CA SER A 92 11.12 -4.33 6.00
C SER A 92 9.89 -3.92 6.81
N ARG A 93 9.97 -3.99 8.14
CA ARG A 93 8.89 -3.56 9.03
C ARG A 93 8.80 -2.04 9.08
N ILE A 94 9.92 -1.33 9.14
CA ILE A 94 9.95 0.14 9.06
C ILE A 94 9.28 0.61 7.76
N GLN A 95 9.65 0.01 6.63
CA GLN A 95 9.04 0.30 5.33
C GLN A 95 7.53 0.01 5.32
N SER A 96 7.09 -1.10 5.94
CA SER A 96 5.67 -1.43 6.08
C SER A 96 4.93 -0.42 6.97
N ILE A 97 5.54 0.02 8.08
CA ILE A 97 4.97 1.05 8.97
C ILE A 97 4.79 2.36 8.22
N LEU A 98 5.84 2.84 7.55
CA LEU A 98 5.81 4.08 6.79
C LEU A 98 4.73 4.07 5.70
N HIS A 99 4.66 3.03 4.87
CA HIS A 99 3.77 3.02 3.71
C HIS A 99 2.37 2.49 3.99
N LYS A 100 2.22 1.45 4.83
CA LYS A 100 0.92 0.78 5.04
C LYS A 100 0.16 1.31 6.25
N HIS A 101 0.86 1.73 7.30
CA HIS A 101 0.22 2.17 8.55
C HIS A 101 0.17 3.70 8.66
N LEU A 102 1.24 4.40 8.31
CA LEU A 102 1.30 5.87 8.34
C LEU A 102 0.96 6.51 6.98
N THR A 103 0.89 5.72 5.91
CA THR A 103 0.57 6.18 4.54
C THR A 103 1.50 7.31 4.06
N MET A 104 2.77 7.28 4.48
CA MET A 104 3.77 8.28 4.17
C MET A 104 4.51 7.96 2.85
N LYS A 105 4.95 9.02 2.18
CA LYS A 105 5.80 8.95 0.98
C LYS A 105 7.09 9.73 1.24
N LYS A 106 8.21 9.17 0.79
CA LYS A 106 9.50 9.88 0.81
C LYS A 106 9.48 10.96 -0.28
N LEU A 107 9.76 12.20 0.11
CA LEU A 107 9.92 13.32 -0.81
C LEU A 107 11.39 13.76 -0.82
N CYS A 108 11.86 14.21 -1.97
CA CYS A 108 13.16 14.88 -2.06
C CYS A 108 13.00 16.34 -1.62
N ALA A 109 13.92 16.82 -0.78
CA ALA A 109 13.98 18.23 -0.44
C ALA A 109 14.21 19.08 -1.69
N ARG A 110 13.54 20.24 -1.76
CA ARG A 110 13.76 21.21 -2.83
C ARG A 110 15.07 21.94 -2.58
N TRP A 111 15.91 22.06 -3.60
CA TRP A 111 17.13 22.86 -3.52
C TRP A 111 16.79 24.35 -3.38
N ILE A 112 17.47 25.04 -2.47
CA ILE A 112 17.30 26.47 -2.21
C ILE A 112 18.63 27.15 -2.53
N SER A 113 18.59 28.18 -3.38
CA SER A 113 19.80 28.82 -3.93
C SER A 113 20.68 29.51 -2.90
N HIS A 114 20.06 30.13 -1.91
CA HIS A 114 20.77 30.91 -0.92
C HIS A 114 20.21 30.64 0.47
N ASN A 115 21.10 30.51 1.45
CA ASN A 115 20.71 30.48 2.85
C ASN A 115 20.56 31.93 3.35
N LEU A 116 19.34 32.44 3.34
CA LEU A 116 19.06 33.84 3.66
C LEU A 116 19.14 34.10 5.16
N THR A 117 19.70 35.25 5.52
CA THR A 117 19.60 35.79 6.89
C THR A 117 18.18 36.27 7.18
N ASP A 118 17.82 36.40 8.46
CA ASP A 118 16.49 36.86 8.84
C ASP A 118 16.21 38.31 8.41
N ALA A 119 17.23 39.16 8.38
CA ALA A 119 17.15 40.50 7.79
C ALA A 119 16.78 40.42 6.30
N GLN A 120 17.47 39.56 5.52
CA GLN A 120 17.19 39.38 4.09
C GLN A 120 15.79 38.81 3.83
N LYS A 121 15.27 37.95 4.70
CA LYS A 121 13.89 37.45 4.61
C LYS A 121 12.89 38.57 4.86
N THR A 122 13.13 39.39 5.88
CA THR A 122 12.29 40.54 6.23
C THR A 122 12.23 41.55 5.09
N ASP A 123 13.38 41.91 4.52
CA ASP A 123 13.45 42.86 3.40
C ASP A 123 12.69 42.33 2.16
N ARG A 124 12.76 41.03 1.89
CA ARG A 124 12.00 40.41 0.79
C ARG A 124 10.50 40.52 1.01
N VAL A 125 10.01 40.25 2.22
CA VAL A 125 8.58 40.36 2.56
C VAL A 125 8.13 41.81 2.45
N ILE A 126 8.90 42.75 3.01
CA ILE A 126 8.60 44.19 2.95
C ILE A 126 8.57 44.68 1.50
N SER A 127 9.58 44.32 0.69
CA SER A 127 9.66 44.73 -0.71
C SER A 127 8.46 44.24 -1.51
N VAL A 128 8.06 42.97 -1.35
CA VAL A 128 6.88 42.41 -2.01
C VAL A 128 5.60 43.10 -1.54
N GLN A 129 5.46 43.35 -0.24
CA GLN A 129 4.28 44.02 0.32
C GLN A 129 4.15 45.47 -0.18
N CYS A 130 5.24 46.23 -0.18
CA CYS A 130 5.28 47.59 -0.72
C CYS A 130 4.94 47.60 -2.21
N HIS A 131 5.48 46.65 -2.99
CA HIS A 131 5.16 46.54 -4.41
C HIS A 131 3.68 46.23 -4.64
N ALA A 132 3.08 45.33 -3.85
CA ALA A 132 1.66 45.01 -3.91
C ALA A 132 0.78 46.25 -3.62
N TYR A 133 1.07 47.00 -2.55
CA TYR A 133 0.36 48.25 -2.24
C TYR A 133 0.51 49.31 -3.33
N GLN A 134 1.70 49.41 -3.96
CA GLN A 134 1.91 50.36 -5.06
C GLN A 134 1.08 49.99 -6.29
N ILE A 135 0.85 48.70 -6.53
CA ILE A 135 0.03 48.21 -7.64
C ILE A 135 -1.46 48.44 -7.36
N GLU A 136 -1.92 48.15 -6.14
CA GLU A 136 -3.29 48.42 -5.70
C GLU A 136 -3.61 49.92 -5.74
N GLY A 137 -2.69 50.75 -5.24
CA GLY A 137 -2.82 52.21 -5.29
C GLY A 137 -2.74 52.82 -6.69
N ARG A 138 -2.18 52.11 -7.68
CA ARG A 138 -2.17 52.50 -9.10
C ARG A 138 -3.36 51.95 -9.90
N GLY A 139 -4.28 51.20 -9.27
CA GLY A 139 -5.49 50.70 -9.92
C GLY A 139 -5.26 49.67 -11.03
N VAL A 140 -4.10 49.01 -11.08
CA VAL A 140 -3.82 48.00 -12.11
C VAL A 140 -4.53 46.70 -11.72
N LYS A 141 -5.65 46.41 -12.38
CA LYS A 141 -6.36 45.13 -12.24
C LYS A 141 -5.55 44.03 -12.92
N PHE A 142 -4.97 43.12 -12.15
CA PHE A 142 -4.46 41.86 -12.71
C PHE A 142 -5.64 41.01 -13.17
N GLY A 143 -5.82 40.89 -14.48
CA GLY A 143 -6.76 39.95 -15.07
C GLY A 143 -6.34 38.52 -14.71
N VAL A 144 -7.20 37.82 -13.98
CA VAL A 144 -7.06 36.37 -13.75
C VAL A 144 -7.24 35.69 -15.09
N GLY A 145 -6.14 35.29 -15.73
CA GLY A 145 -6.17 34.45 -16.91
C GLY A 145 -6.68 33.07 -16.52
N HIS A 146 -7.96 32.80 -16.82
CA HIS A 146 -8.46 31.43 -16.86
C HIS A 146 -7.74 30.69 -17.99
N SER A 147 -6.82 29.79 -17.63
CA SER A 147 -6.25 28.84 -18.57
C SER A 147 -7.24 27.69 -18.73
N ASN A 148 -7.94 27.67 -19.86
CA ASN A 148 -8.61 26.47 -20.36
C ASN A 148 -7.60 25.65 -21.16
N GLY A 149 -7.52 24.35 -20.89
CA GLY A 149 -6.76 23.37 -21.69
C GLY A 149 -5.84 22.51 -20.84
#